data_AF-A0A317VZT7-F1
#
_entry.id   AF-A0A317VZT7-F1
#
_cell.length_a   1.000
_cell.length_b   1.000
_cell.length_c   1.000
_cell.angle_alpha   90.00
_cell.angle_beta   90.00
_cell.angle_gamma   90.00
#
_symmetry.space_group_name_H-M   'P 1'
#
loop_
_entity.id
_entity.type
_entity.pdbx_description
1 polymer ?
#
loop_
_entity_poly.entity_id
_entity_poly.type
_entity_poly.pdbx_seq_one_letter_code
_entity_poly.pdbx_strand_id
1 'polypeptide(L)'
;MMGTLFLRCYGGIETNGETPSKISEYITNVCRYSKSDIQILSWFSAHDMQCFLRILSGKDKLIQSKFSHLNASNFQGVNLGELCRKLLPKLPSKQLQAVNEYLVGHKGTSAKNYHNASYDTGAVAEIVEALVHLV
;
A
#
# COMPACT_ATOMS: atom_id res chain seq x y z
N MET A 1 -4.90 -10.03 27.01
CA MET A 1 -3.41 -10.11 26.97
C MET A 1 -2.81 -9.78 25.59
N MET A 2 -3.59 -9.39 24.57
CA MET A 2 -3.06 -9.03 23.24
C MET A 2 -2.50 -7.60 23.17
N GLY A 3 -3.04 -6.68 23.98
CA GLY A 3 -2.64 -5.26 23.95
C GLY A 3 -1.19 -5.01 24.37
N THR A 4 -0.66 -5.77 25.33
CA THR A 4 0.71 -5.61 25.84
C THR A 4 1.79 -6.08 24.87
N LEU A 5 1.55 -7.17 24.13
CA LEU A 5 2.47 -7.62 23.09
C LEU A 5 2.49 -6.64 21.90
N PHE A 6 1.32 -6.12 21.54
CA PHE A 6 1.17 -5.16 20.44
C PHE A 6 1.84 -3.81 20.76
N LEU A 7 1.67 -3.29 21.97
CA LEU A 7 2.39 -2.07 22.42
C LEU A 7 3.91 -2.27 22.41
N ARG A 8 4.41 -3.46 22.77
CA ARG A 8 5.86 -3.77 22.67
C ARG A 8 6.35 -3.85 21.23
N CYS A 9 5.55 -4.40 20.31
CA CYS A 9 5.94 -4.56 18.91
C CYS A 9 5.79 -3.28 18.08
N TYR A 10 4.79 -2.45 18.37
CA TYR A 10 4.42 -1.31 17.54
C TYR A 10 4.61 0.05 18.22
N GLY A 11 5.04 0.07 19.49
CA GLY A 11 5.41 1.30 20.21
C GLY A 11 4.25 2.21 20.61
N GLY A 12 3.09 2.11 19.98
CA GLY A 12 1.93 2.95 20.29
C GLY A 12 0.86 2.92 19.21
N ILE A 13 -0.05 3.90 19.27
CA ILE A 13 -1.05 4.16 18.22
C ILE A 13 -0.56 5.15 17.17
N GLU A 14 0.54 5.84 17.44
CA GLU A 14 1.07 6.91 16.59
C GLU A 14 1.98 6.35 15.50
N THR A 15 1.95 7.00 14.33
CA THR A 15 2.90 6.75 13.24
C THR A 15 3.64 8.06 12.99
N ASN A 16 4.96 8.05 13.17
CA ASN A 16 5.81 9.25 13.09
C ASN A 16 5.32 10.41 13.99
N GLY A 17 4.79 10.10 15.17
CA GLY A 17 4.27 11.08 16.13
C GLY A 17 2.85 11.59 15.85
N GLU A 18 2.18 11.08 14.81
CA GLU A 18 0.82 11.47 14.48
C GLU A 18 -0.18 10.35 14.76
N THR A 19 -1.35 10.73 15.30
CA THR A 19 -2.46 9.82 15.58
C THR A 19 -3.23 9.46 14.30
N PRO A 20 -3.95 8.32 14.27
CA PRO A 20 -4.81 7.97 13.14
C PRO A 20 -5.81 9.07 12.74
N SER A 21 -6.39 9.78 13.72
CA SER A 21 -7.28 10.92 13.49
C SER A 21 -6.62 12.03 12.66
N LYS A 22 -5.43 12.48 13.04
CA LYS A 22 -4.68 13.52 12.32
C LYS A 22 -4.20 13.06 10.95
N ILE A 23 -3.75 11.81 10.83
CA ILE A 23 -3.36 11.24 9.53
C ILE A 23 -4.57 11.19 8.59
N SER A 24 -5.74 10.78 9.10
CA SER A 24 -6.99 10.79 8.32
C SER A 24 -7.38 12.19 7.85
N GLU A 25 -7.27 13.17 8.75
CA GLU A 25 -7.53 14.57 8.43
C GLU A 25 -6.60 15.09 7.34
N TYR A 26 -5.30 14.79 7.43
CA TYR A 26 -4.33 15.14 6.40
C TYR A 26 -4.68 14.53 5.04
N ILE A 27 -4.97 13.22 4.99
CA ILE A 27 -5.35 12.53 3.76
C ILE A 27 -6.61 13.16 3.14
N THR A 28 -7.63 13.44 3.94
CA THR A 28 -8.91 13.97 3.46
C THR A 28 -8.79 15.44 3.03
N ASN A 29 -8.15 16.27 3.84
CA ASN A 29 -8.18 17.73 3.67
C ASN A 29 -7.00 18.25 2.84
N VAL A 30 -5.80 17.72 3.07
CA VAL A 30 -4.58 18.17 2.40
C VAL A 30 -4.38 17.44 1.09
N CYS A 31 -4.44 16.10 1.09
CA CYS A 31 -4.34 15.32 -0.15
C CYS A 31 -5.64 15.30 -0.96
N ARG A 32 -6.71 15.93 -0.45
CA ARG A 32 -8.03 15.99 -1.11
C ARG A 32 -8.56 14.61 -1.48
N TYR A 33 -8.31 13.62 -0.62
CA TYR A 33 -8.75 12.26 -0.89
C TYR A 33 -10.28 12.18 -0.91
N SER A 34 -10.81 11.64 -1.99
CA SER A 34 -12.22 11.32 -2.16
C SER A 34 -12.38 9.94 -2.76
N LYS A 35 -13.20 9.10 -2.10
CA LYS A 35 -13.45 7.72 -2.53
C LYS A 35 -14.12 7.66 -3.91
N SER A 36 -14.93 8.66 -4.28
CA SER A 36 -15.59 8.69 -5.58
C SER A 36 -14.63 9.03 -6.72
N ASP A 37 -13.54 9.73 -6.42
CA ASP A 37 -12.73 10.41 -7.43
C ASP A 37 -11.36 9.74 -7.62
N ILE A 38 -10.91 8.93 -6.64
CA ILE A 38 -9.57 8.34 -6.63
C ILE A 38 -9.66 6.81 -6.64
N GLN A 39 -9.01 6.19 -7.62
CA GLN A 39 -8.78 4.75 -7.68
C GLN A 39 -7.41 4.40 -7.10
N ILE A 40 -7.35 3.36 -6.26
CA ILE A 40 -6.14 2.92 -5.57
C ILE A 40 -5.65 1.60 -6.16
N LEU A 41 -4.40 1.59 -6.61
CA LEU A 41 -3.67 0.40 -7.01
C LEU A 41 -2.80 -0.07 -5.83
N SER A 42 -2.68 -1.39 -5.65
CA SER A 42 -1.81 -1.98 -4.63
C SER A 42 -1.22 -3.29 -5.12
N TRP A 43 -0.01 -3.60 -4.65
CA TRP A 43 0.65 -4.89 -4.91
C TRP A 43 -0.01 -6.04 -4.14
N PHE A 44 -0.46 -5.79 -2.90
CA PHE A 44 -1.18 -6.73 -2.03
C PHE A 44 -2.49 -6.12 -1.51
N SER A 45 -3.48 -6.08 -2.40
CA SER A 45 -4.71 -5.29 -2.22
C SER A 45 -5.42 -5.53 -0.88
N ALA A 46 -5.55 -6.77 -0.39
CA ALA A 46 -6.40 -7.05 0.76
C ALA A 46 -5.88 -6.47 2.10
N HIS A 47 -4.57 -6.53 2.35
CA HIS A 47 -3.99 -6.06 3.61
C HIS A 47 -3.85 -4.54 3.62
N ASP A 48 -3.32 -3.98 2.54
CA ASP A 48 -3.17 -2.53 2.36
C ASP A 48 -4.53 -1.83 2.44
N MET A 49 -5.55 -2.42 1.82
CA MET A 49 -6.93 -1.94 1.91
C MET A 49 -7.42 -1.87 3.36
N GLN A 50 -7.23 -2.93 4.15
CA GLN A 50 -7.69 -2.93 5.54
C GLN A 50 -6.94 -1.89 6.38
N CYS A 51 -5.64 -1.74 6.20
CA CYS A 51 -4.84 -0.71 6.87
C CYS A 51 -5.32 0.69 6.50
N PHE A 52 -5.50 0.96 5.21
CA PHE A 52 -5.94 2.25 4.72
C PHE A 52 -7.34 2.62 5.21
N LEU A 53 -8.31 1.69 5.15
CA LEU A 53 -9.66 1.91 5.69
C LEU A 53 -9.65 2.21 7.19
N ARG A 54 -8.76 1.58 7.96
CA ARG A 54 -8.60 1.85 9.40
C ARG A 54 -8.07 3.25 9.66
N ILE A 55 -7.07 3.68 8.89
CA ILE A 55 -6.53 5.04 8.97
C ILE A 55 -7.64 6.04 8.65
N LEU A 56 -8.35 5.86 7.53
CA LEU A 56 -9.45 6.75 7.13
C LEU A 56 -10.59 6.84 8.16
N SER A 57 -10.81 5.78 8.95
CA SER A 57 -11.80 5.84 10.03
C SER A 57 -11.47 6.87 11.12
N GLY A 58 -10.22 7.34 11.19
CA GLY A 58 -9.75 8.34 12.13
C GLY A 58 -9.85 7.93 13.60
N LYS A 59 -10.00 6.63 13.88
CA LYS A 59 -10.17 6.13 15.24
C LYS A 59 -8.81 5.95 15.91
N ASP A 60 -8.58 6.70 16.98
CA ASP A 60 -7.38 6.62 17.83
C ASP A 60 -7.45 5.41 18.77
N LYS A 61 -7.51 4.23 18.16
CA LYS A 61 -7.60 2.93 18.84
C LYS A 61 -6.62 1.94 18.23
N LEU A 62 -5.87 1.27 19.10
CA LEU A 62 -4.88 0.26 18.71
C LEU A 62 -5.51 -0.98 18.07
N ILE A 63 -6.65 -1.43 18.60
CA ILE A 63 -7.37 -2.60 18.10
C ILE A 63 -8.68 -2.13 17.49
N GLN A 64 -8.86 -2.44 16.21
CA GLN A 64 -10.07 -2.12 15.47
C GLN A 64 -10.65 -3.36 14.80
N SER A 65 -11.98 -3.44 14.79
CA SER A 65 -12.72 -4.45 14.03
C SER A 65 -12.31 -4.42 12.55
N LYS A 66 -12.38 -5.56 11.87
CA LYS A 66 -12.19 -5.60 10.42
C LYS A 66 -13.27 -4.76 9.74
N PHE A 67 -12.88 -4.02 8.71
CA PHE A 67 -13.83 -3.28 7.89
C PHE A 67 -14.34 -4.19 6.77
N SER A 68 -15.61 -4.01 6.40
CA SER A 68 -16.15 -4.69 5.22
C SER A 68 -15.42 -4.24 3.96
N HIS A 69 -15.12 -5.17 3.07
CA HIS A 69 -14.52 -4.90 1.75
C HIS A 69 -15.42 -4.00 0.88
N LEU A 70 -16.73 -3.97 1.14
CA LEU A 70 -17.69 -3.06 0.48
C LEU A 70 -17.31 -1.58 0.68
N ASN A 71 -16.60 -1.25 1.76
CA ASN A 71 -16.16 0.11 2.02
C ASN A 71 -14.95 0.54 1.17
N ALA A 72 -14.35 -0.35 0.38
CA ALA A 72 -13.18 -0.09 -0.45
C ALA A 72 -13.45 -0.27 -1.95
N SER A 73 -14.62 0.13 -2.44
CA SER A 73 -14.97 0.03 -3.87
C SER A 73 -14.03 0.77 -4.84
N ASN A 74 -13.16 1.65 -4.32
CA ASN A 74 -12.15 2.34 -5.10
C ASN A 74 -10.75 1.70 -5.02
N PHE A 75 -10.58 0.65 -4.21
CA PHE A 75 -9.43 -0.23 -4.33
C PHE A 75 -9.63 -1.11 -5.55
N GLN A 76 -8.72 -0.99 -6.50
CA GLN A 76 -8.76 -1.80 -7.69
C GLN A 76 -8.51 -3.26 -7.34
N GLY A 77 -9.40 -4.13 -7.81
CA GLY A 77 -9.25 -5.58 -7.67
C GLY A 77 -8.11 -6.17 -8.50
N VAL A 78 -7.42 -5.33 -9.28
CA VAL A 78 -6.26 -5.72 -10.09
C VAL A 78 -5.09 -5.99 -9.15
N ASN A 79 -4.76 -7.27 -8.98
CA ASN A 79 -3.51 -7.67 -8.36
C ASN A 79 -2.37 -7.45 -9.37
N LEU A 80 -1.60 -6.37 -9.18
CA LEU A 80 -0.53 -5.99 -10.12
C LEU A 80 0.53 -7.08 -10.27
N GLY A 81 0.92 -7.78 -9.21
CA GLY A 81 1.86 -8.90 -9.30
C GLY A 81 1.34 -10.05 -10.16
N GLU A 82 0.04 -10.34 -10.06
CA GLU A 82 -0.62 -11.36 -10.87
C GLU A 82 -0.83 -10.91 -12.33
N LEU A 83 -1.09 -9.62 -12.56
CA LEU A 83 -1.12 -9.03 -13.89
C LEU A 83 0.25 -9.14 -14.57
N CYS A 84 1.31 -8.71 -13.88
CA CYS A 84 2.68 -8.78 -14.38
C CYS A 84 3.06 -10.21 -14.80
N ARG A 85 2.69 -11.22 -13.99
CA ARG A 85 2.90 -12.64 -14.32
C ARG A 85 2.26 -13.03 -15.65
N LYS A 86 1.05 -12.57 -15.93
CA LYS A 86 0.33 -12.92 -17.16
C LYS A 86 0.93 -12.23 -18.38
N LEU A 87 1.35 -10.98 -18.23
CA LEU A 87 1.92 -10.18 -19.31
C LEU A 87 3.38 -10.54 -19.63
N LEU A 88 4.15 -11.00 -18.64
CA LEU A 88 5.60 -11.17 -18.73
C LEU A 88 5.97 -12.63 -18.41
N PRO A 89 5.86 -13.55 -19.38
CA PRO A 89 6.04 -15.00 -19.15
C PRO A 89 7.47 -15.39 -18.74
N LYS A 90 8.45 -14.50 -18.89
CA LYS A 90 9.85 -14.70 -18.48
C LYS A 90 10.19 -14.07 -17.12
N LEU A 91 9.20 -13.60 -16.36
CA LEU A 91 9.43 -13.07 -15.01
C LEU A 91 10.02 -14.14 -14.09
N PRO A 92 11.16 -13.87 -13.44
CA PRO A 92 11.79 -14.85 -12.54
C PRO A 92 11.05 -15.02 -11.22
N SER A 93 10.26 -14.01 -10.79
CA SER A 93 9.54 -14.01 -9.52
C SER A 93 8.37 -13.02 -9.54
N LYS A 94 7.39 -13.21 -8.63
CA LYS A 94 6.27 -12.26 -8.40
C LYS A 94 6.56 -11.24 -7.30
N GLN A 95 7.75 -11.29 -6.69
CA GLN A 95 8.13 -10.32 -5.67
C GLN A 95 8.22 -8.93 -6.29
N LEU A 96 7.74 -7.91 -5.57
CA LEU A 96 7.72 -6.52 -6.03
C LEU A 96 9.09 -6.08 -6.56
N GLN A 97 10.14 -6.33 -5.79
CA GLN A 97 11.51 -6.02 -6.17
C GLN A 97 11.92 -6.69 -7.49
N ALA A 98 11.70 -8.00 -7.62
CA ALA A 98 12.10 -8.73 -8.82
C ALA A 98 11.36 -8.25 -10.07
N VAL A 99 10.08 -7.85 -9.92
CA VAL A 99 9.31 -7.29 -11.03
C VAL A 99 9.78 -5.87 -11.38
N ASN A 100 10.05 -5.02 -10.38
CA ASN A 100 10.57 -3.67 -10.58
C ASN A 100 11.93 -3.72 -11.29
N GLU A 101 12.86 -4.56 -10.81
CA GLU A 101 14.17 -4.77 -11.43
C GLU A 101 14.06 -5.28 -12.88
N TYR A 102 13.11 -6.17 -13.15
CA TYR A 102 12.89 -6.72 -14.49
C TYR A 102 12.37 -5.66 -15.48
N LEU A 103 11.41 -4.83 -15.06
CA LEU A 103 10.74 -3.86 -15.93
C LEU A 103 11.48 -2.54 -16.07
N VAL A 104 12.08 -2.05 -14.98
CA VAL A 104 12.63 -0.69 -14.87
C VAL A 104 14.17 -0.71 -14.92
N GLY A 105 14.79 -1.85 -14.62
CA GLY A 105 16.24 -1.99 -14.45
C GLY A 105 16.74 -1.38 -13.14
N HIS A 106 18.04 -1.48 -12.86
CA HIS A 106 18.68 -0.91 -11.65
C HIS A 106 18.77 0.63 -11.68
N LYS A 107 17.67 1.33 -11.97
CA LYS A 107 17.59 2.79 -11.83
C LYS A 107 17.16 3.15 -10.42
N GLY A 108 18.14 3.27 -9.52
CA GLY A 108 18.02 4.15 -8.35
C GLY A 108 17.53 3.55 -7.02
N THR A 109 16.90 2.38 -7.00
CA THR A 109 16.43 1.78 -5.74
C THR A 109 17.45 0.76 -5.23
N SER A 110 18.27 1.16 -4.25
CA SER A 110 19.13 0.22 -3.52
C SER A 110 18.28 -0.91 -2.95
N ALA A 111 18.64 -2.17 -3.24
CA ALA A 111 17.98 -3.37 -2.73
C ALA A 111 17.80 -3.38 -1.19
N LYS A 112 18.59 -2.57 -0.47
CA LYS A 112 18.52 -2.42 0.99
C LYS A 112 17.28 -1.65 1.50
N ASN A 113 16.50 -1.02 0.63
CA ASN A 113 15.37 -0.16 1.02
C ASN A 113 13.98 -0.79 0.79
N TYR A 114 13.91 -1.98 0.19
CA TYR A 114 12.67 -2.75 0.17
C TYR A 114 12.25 -3.11 1.60
N HIS A 115 10.94 -3.19 1.87
CA HIS A 115 10.31 -3.28 3.21
C HIS A 115 10.04 -1.95 3.92
N ASN A 116 10.20 -0.82 3.23
CA ASN A 116 9.66 0.46 3.65
C ASN A 116 8.48 0.82 2.73
N ALA A 117 7.32 1.10 3.32
CA ALA A 117 6.09 1.37 2.58
C ALA A 117 6.22 2.50 1.54
N SER A 118 7.06 3.50 1.79
CA SER A 118 7.34 4.57 0.82
C SER A 118 8.10 4.07 -0.39
N TYR A 119 9.11 3.23 -0.20
CA TYR A 119 9.89 2.64 -1.29
C TYR A 119 9.06 1.63 -2.08
N ASP A 120 8.29 0.79 -1.37
CA ASP A 120 7.38 -0.17 -2.01
C ASP A 120 6.32 0.57 -2.86
N THR A 121 5.79 1.68 -2.37
CA THR A 121 4.86 2.53 -3.14
C THR A 121 5.51 3.13 -4.39
N GLY A 122 6.76 3.61 -4.27
CA GLY A 122 7.53 4.12 -5.42
C GLY A 122 7.75 3.05 -6.48
N ALA A 123 8.17 1.84 -6.07
CA ALA A 123 8.38 0.72 -6.98
C ALA A 123 7.08 0.31 -7.70
N VAL A 124 5.93 0.33 -7.01
CA VAL A 124 4.62 0.10 -7.63
C VAL A 124 4.30 1.15 -8.69
N ALA A 125 4.56 2.43 -8.41
CA ALA A 125 4.33 3.51 -9.36
C ALA A 125 5.18 3.34 -10.63
N GLU A 126 6.47 3.06 -10.48
CA GLU A 126 7.39 2.81 -11.60
C GLU A 126 6.97 1.59 -12.44
N ILE A 127 6.51 0.51 -11.79
CA ILE A 127 6.00 -0.67 -12.50
C ILE A 127 4.74 -0.30 -13.29
N VAL A 128 3.78 0.41 -12.68
CA VAL A 128 2.56 0.83 -13.38
C VAL A 128 2.89 1.71 -14.58
N GLU A 129 3.81 2.66 -14.43
CA GLU A 129 4.29 3.49 -15.52
C GLU A 129 4.91 2.64 -16.64
N ALA A 130 5.79 1.70 -16.30
CA ALA A 130 6.39 0.80 -17.29
C ALA A 130 5.33 -0.06 -18.01
N LEU A 131 4.33 -0.58 -17.29
CA LEU A 131 3.23 -1.36 -17.87
C LEU A 131 2.37 -0.53 -18.84
N VAL A 132 2.11 0.74 -18.52
CA VAL A 132 1.36 1.64 -19.42
C VAL A 132 2.12 1.86 -20.73
N HIS A 133 3.45 1.94 -20.70
CA HIS A 133 4.29 2.10 -21.90
C HIS A 133 4.43 0.82 -22.74
N LEU A 134 3.98 -0.35 -22.25
CA LEU A 134 3.99 -1.60 -23.00
C LEU A 134 2.75 -1.77 -23.90
N VAL A 135 1.74 -0.91 -23.75
CA VAL A 135 0.48 -0.89 -24.52
C VAL A 135 0.51 0.27 -25.51
#